data_AF-A0A9E5RWX9-F1
#
_entry.id   AF-A0A9E5RWX9-F1
#
_cell.length_a   1.000
_cell.length_b   1.000
_cell.length_c   1.000
_cell.angle_alpha   90.00
_cell.angle_beta   90.00
_cell.angle_gamma   90.00
#
_symmetry.space_group_name_H-M   'P 1'
#
loop_
_entity.id
_entity.type
_entity.pdbx_description
1 polymer ?
#
loop_
_entity_poly.entity_id
_entity_poly.type
_entity_poly.pdbx_seq_one_letter_code
_entity_poly.pdbx_strand_id
1 'polypeptide(L)'
;MLESFQIDNFRLFQHLQVERLSRVNLLVGKNNAGKSTFLEAVELYASNASPTVLLDLVESRQETWFSEAQPQSQNLTGNSMRHLFFEHKLPQIGMQGILLGEMSSDTKLHIGAAAYQNKNDDEGAIRKVRVSDVQLEIFDNFDEDLSDIEVFLIAEEGDRTRRLLRLDRDVRSVRRVHPTFVALTLNPSPALGEDFNPAPLLPFWEKGL
;
A
#
# COMPACT_ATOMS: atom_id res chain seq x y z
N MET A 1 -28.07 -6.29 -6.65
CA MET A 1 -27.97 -4.85 -6.99
C MET A 1 -27.20 -4.22 -5.85
N LEU A 2 -26.26 -3.32 -6.12
CA LEU A 2 -25.48 -2.69 -5.07
C LEU A 2 -26.36 -1.69 -4.30
N GLU A 3 -26.57 -1.89 -3.01
CA GLU A 3 -27.43 -1.03 -2.16
C GLU A 3 -26.63 0.06 -1.44
N SER A 4 -25.35 -0.20 -1.17
CA SER A 4 -24.41 0.74 -0.60
C SER A 4 -23.02 0.51 -1.18
N PHE A 5 -22.14 1.50 -1.10
CA PHE A 5 -20.77 1.34 -1.61
C PHE A 5 -19.76 2.13 -0.79
N GLN A 6 -18.67 1.46 -0.44
CA GLN A 6 -17.50 2.02 0.23
C GLN A 6 -16.31 1.99 -0.73
N ILE A 7 -15.57 3.09 -0.74
CA ILE A 7 -14.32 3.26 -1.48
C ILE A 7 -13.27 3.83 -0.52
N ASP A 8 -12.16 3.11 -0.33
CA ASP A 8 -10.99 3.61 0.38
C ASP A 8 -9.75 3.60 -0.51
N ASN A 9 -8.91 4.61 -0.34
CA ASN A 9 -7.61 4.77 -0.99
C ASN A 9 -7.61 4.69 -2.54
N PHE A 10 -8.71 5.09 -3.19
CA PHE A 10 -8.83 5.10 -4.65
C PHE A 10 -8.79 6.51 -5.23
N ARG A 11 -7.73 6.80 -5.99
CA ARG A 11 -7.46 8.08 -6.66
C ARG A 11 -7.56 9.32 -5.76
N LEU A 12 -8.69 10.02 -5.78
CA LEU A 12 -8.90 11.23 -4.97
C LEU A 12 -9.70 10.95 -3.69
N PHE A 13 -10.27 9.75 -3.57
CA PHE A 13 -10.99 9.34 -2.38
C PHE A 13 -10.03 8.65 -1.42
N GLN A 14 -9.72 9.34 -0.30
CA GLN A 14 -9.15 8.68 0.86
C GLN A 14 -10.18 7.72 1.46
N HIS A 15 -11.41 8.22 1.64
CA HIS A 15 -12.57 7.50 2.12
C HIS A 15 -13.84 8.11 1.51
N LEU A 16 -14.73 7.28 0.98
CA LEU A 16 -16.06 7.66 0.52
C LEU A 16 -17.05 6.54 0.82
N GLN A 17 -18.20 6.90 1.40
CA GLN A 17 -19.32 5.99 1.60
C GLN A 17 -20.58 6.57 0.95
N VAL A 18 -21.30 5.70 0.24
CA VAL A 18 -22.62 5.96 -0.30
C VAL A 18 -23.58 4.95 0.32
N GLU A 19 -24.33 5.40 1.32
CA GLU A 19 -25.18 4.53 2.14
C GLU A 19 -26.40 3.98 1.40
N ARG A 20 -26.85 4.69 0.36
CA ARG A 20 -28.09 4.37 -0.36
C ARG A 20 -27.93 4.57 -1.86
N LEU A 21 -27.77 3.46 -2.56
CA LEU A 21 -27.86 3.35 -4.00
C LEU A 21 -29.22 2.76 -4.39
N SER A 22 -29.82 3.36 -5.41
CA SER A 22 -31.05 2.84 -6.01
C SER A 22 -30.79 2.36 -7.44
N ARG A 23 -31.84 1.91 -8.14
CA ARG A 23 -31.76 1.53 -9.56
C ARG A 23 -31.27 2.67 -10.45
N VAL A 24 -31.56 3.93 -10.08
CA VAL A 24 -31.17 5.12 -10.84
C VAL A 24 -30.61 6.14 -9.86
N ASN A 25 -29.33 6.47 -10.02
CA ASN A 25 -28.65 7.45 -9.17
C ASN A 25 -28.21 8.64 -10.04
N LEU A 26 -28.42 9.86 -9.55
CA LEU A 26 -27.95 11.08 -10.21
C LEU A 26 -26.74 11.63 -9.47
N LEU A 27 -25.56 11.59 -10.10
CA LEU A 27 -24.33 12.15 -9.56
C LEU A 27 -24.13 13.57 -10.11
N VAL A 28 -24.30 14.59 -9.25
CA VAL A 28 -24.09 16.01 -9.60
C VAL A 28 -22.88 16.60 -8.89
N GLY A 29 -22.31 17.66 -9.46
CA GLY A 29 -21.19 18.39 -8.87
C GLY A 29 -20.32 19.07 -9.91
N LYS A 30 -19.39 19.92 -9.47
CA LYS A 30 -18.42 20.61 -10.33
C LYS A 30 -17.52 19.62 -11.11
N ASN A 31 -16.86 20.11 -12.14
CA ASN A 31 -15.81 19.35 -12.81
C ASN A 31 -14.74 18.94 -11.79
N ASN A 32 -14.19 17.75 -11.97
CA ASN A 32 -13.16 17.17 -11.10
C ASN A 32 -13.61 16.88 -9.65
N ALA A 33 -14.90 17.00 -9.32
CA ALA A 33 -15.44 16.62 -8.00
C ALA A 33 -15.45 15.10 -7.73
N GLY A 34 -14.91 14.28 -8.64
CA GLY A 34 -14.82 12.82 -8.47
C GLY A 34 -16.00 11.99 -9.00
N LYS A 35 -16.90 12.58 -9.79
CA LYS A 35 -18.02 11.84 -10.41
C LYS A 35 -17.53 10.67 -11.29
N SER A 36 -16.59 10.91 -12.20
CA SER A 36 -15.99 9.85 -13.02
C SER A 36 -15.21 8.86 -12.16
N THR A 37 -14.45 9.36 -11.17
CA THR A 37 -13.70 8.51 -10.22
C THR A 37 -14.61 7.54 -9.47
N PHE A 38 -15.83 7.96 -9.10
CA PHE A 38 -16.80 7.08 -8.46
C PHE A 38 -17.25 5.97 -9.41
N LEU A 39 -17.56 6.29 -10.66
CA LEU A 39 -17.94 5.28 -11.66
C LEU A 39 -16.79 4.32 -11.98
N GLU A 40 -15.56 4.81 -12.06
CA GLU A 40 -14.36 4.00 -12.23
C GLU A 40 -14.16 3.02 -11.06
N ALA A 41 -14.44 3.44 -9.82
CA ALA A 41 -14.38 2.56 -8.65
C ALA A 41 -15.46 1.47 -8.72
N VAL A 42 -16.67 1.82 -9.15
CA VAL A 42 -17.77 0.85 -9.36
C VAL A 42 -17.42 -0.13 -10.49
N GLU A 43 -16.84 0.33 -11.59
CA GLU A 43 -16.38 -0.50 -12.70
C GLU A 43 -15.27 -1.47 -12.28
N LEU A 44 -14.29 -0.98 -11.52
CA LEU A 44 -13.21 -1.80 -11.00
C LEU A 44 -13.73 -2.88 -10.03
N TYR A 45 -14.71 -2.54 -9.20
CA TYR A 45 -15.38 -3.50 -8.31
C TYR A 45 -16.21 -4.53 -9.11
N ALA A 46 -17.04 -4.08 -10.06
CA ALA A 46 -17.90 -4.95 -10.86
C ALA A 46 -17.11 -5.91 -11.76
N SER A 47 -15.94 -5.51 -12.21
CA SER A 47 -15.00 -6.36 -12.97
C SER A 47 -14.15 -7.28 -12.10
N ASN A 48 -14.34 -7.25 -10.78
CA ASN A 48 -13.54 -7.94 -9.79
C ASN A 48 -12.03 -7.74 -10.02
N ALA A 49 -11.58 -6.48 -10.04
CA ALA A 49 -10.19 -6.09 -10.26
C ALA A 49 -9.57 -6.71 -11.53
N SER A 50 -10.32 -6.78 -12.63
CA SER A 50 -9.81 -7.30 -13.90
C SER A 50 -8.52 -6.55 -14.30
N PRO A 51 -7.41 -7.25 -14.63
CA PRO A 51 -6.19 -6.59 -15.09
C PRO A 51 -6.40 -5.69 -16.30
N THR A 52 -7.30 -6.08 -17.22
CA THR A 52 -7.65 -5.26 -18.40
C THR A 52 -8.30 -3.94 -17.97
N VAL A 53 -9.30 -4.00 -17.08
CA VAL A 53 -9.96 -2.78 -16.57
C VAL A 53 -8.97 -1.88 -15.82
N LEU A 54 -8.08 -2.45 -15.01
CA LEU A 54 -7.03 -1.68 -14.35
C LEU A 54 -6.13 -0.93 -15.33
N LEU A 55 -5.73 -1.58 -16.42
CA LEU A 55 -4.93 -0.96 -17.48
C LEU A 55 -5.72 0.13 -18.20
N ASP A 56 -6.96 -0.13 -18.59
CA ASP A 56 -7.84 0.83 -19.27
C ASP A 56 -8.06 2.09 -18.42
N LEU A 57 -8.26 1.94 -17.11
CA LEU A 57 -8.41 3.05 -16.15
C LEU A 57 -7.13 3.89 -16.04
N VAL A 58 -5.97 3.26 -16.18
CA VAL A 58 -4.66 3.93 -16.17
C VAL A 58 -4.40 4.65 -17.50
N GLU A 59 -4.72 4.03 -18.63
CA GLU A 59 -4.50 4.54 -19.99
C GLU A 59 -5.45 5.68 -20.35
N SER A 60 -6.76 5.51 -20.11
CA SER A 60 -7.79 6.53 -20.38
C SER A 60 -7.51 7.88 -19.71
N ARG A 61 -6.80 7.87 -18.57
CA ARG A 61 -6.32 9.08 -17.91
C ARG A 61 -5.00 9.55 -18.51
N GLN A 62 -4.06 8.68 -18.82
CA GLN A 62 -2.75 9.06 -19.38
C GLN A 62 -2.85 9.80 -20.72
N GLU A 63 -3.78 9.44 -21.60
CA GLU A 63 -4.02 10.21 -22.84
C GLU A 63 -4.35 11.69 -22.57
N THR A 64 -4.93 12.00 -21.41
CA THR A 64 -5.21 13.38 -20.99
C THR A 64 -3.98 14.08 -20.38
N TRP A 65 -3.00 13.33 -19.85
CA TRP A 65 -1.79 13.87 -19.19
C TRP A 65 -0.55 13.88 -20.10
N PHE A 66 -0.58 13.21 -21.26
CA PHE A 66 0.49 13.28 -22.26
C PHE A 66 0.57 14.63 -22.99
N SER A 67 -0.27 15.62 -22.65
CA SER A 67 -0.13 16.99 -23.12
C SER A 67 0.72 17.82 -22.15
N GLU A 68 1.94 18.13 -22.59
CA GLU A 68 2.78 19.31 -22.31
C GLU A 68 4.07 19.24 -21.46
N ALA A 69 4.45 18.19 -20.70
CA ALA A 69 5.62 18.38 -19.81
C ALA A 69 6.63 17.25 -19.54
N GLN A 70 6.69 16.10 -20.25
CA GLN A 70 7.90 15.26 -20.10
C GLN A 70 8.17 14.24 -21.22
N PRO A 71 9.41 14.21 -21.78
CA PRO A 71 9.81 13.20 -22.75
C PRO A 71 10.22 11.88 -22.07
N GLN A 72 9.66 10.79 -22.61
CA GLN A 72 10.09 9.39 -22.62
C GLN A 72 11.22 8.96 -21.65
N SER A 73 10.89 8.07 -20.70
CA SER A 73 11.82 7.03 -20.23
C SER A 73 11.06 5.76 -19.82
N GLN A 74 11.67 4.61 -20.13
CA GLN A 74 11.06 3.29 -20.33
C GLN A 74 10.64 2.53 -19.04
N ASN A 75 9.90 3.16 -18.11
CA ASN A 75 9.43 2.52 -16.86
C ASN A 75 7.89 2.62 -16.69
N LEU A 76 7.15 2.21 -17.72
CA LEU A 76 5.72 2.53 -17.90
C LEU A 76 4.73 1.66 -17.08
N THR A 77 5.12 0.50 -16.56
CA THR A 77 4.20 -0.46 -15.90
C THR A 77 4.08 -0.25 -14.39
N GLY A 78 5.20 -0.04 -13.68
CA GLY A 78 5.19 0.17 -12.23
C GLY A 78 4.79 1.59 -11.81
N ASN A 79 5.18 2.60 -12.58
CA ASN A 79 4.98 4.00 -12.18
C ASN A 79 3.55 4.48 -12.42
N SER A 80 2.87 3.97 -13.45
CA SER A 80 1.53 4.45 -13.81
C SER A 80 0.43 3.91 -12.91
N MET A 81 0.61 2.70 -12.37
CA MET A 81 -0.36 2.07 -11.45
C MET A 81 -0.55 2.87 -10.16
N ARG A 82 0.46 3.66 -9.75
CA ARG A 82 0.35 4.52 -8.56
C ARG A 82 -0.83 5.49 -8.67
N HIS A 83 -1.23 5.86 -9.89
CA HIS A 83 -2.33 6.81 -10.13
C HIS A 83 -3.72 6.26 -9.82
N LEU A 84 -3.85 4.95 -9.57
CA LEU A 84 -5.08 4.35 -9.04
C LEU A 84 -5.24 4.57 -7.54
N PHE A 85 -4.13 4.77 -6.82
CA PHE A 85 -4.12 4.90 -5.38
C PHE A 85 -4.18 6.35 -4.94
N PHE A 86 -4.74 6.55 -3.74
CA PHE A 86 -4.75 7.85 -3.10
C PHE A 86 -3.33 8.44 -2.96
N GLU A 87 -3.20 9.75 -3.17
CA GLU A 87 -1.93 10.49 -3.24
C GLU A 87 -0.92 10.00 -4.29
N HIS A 88 -1.35 9.20 -5.26
CA HIS A 88 -0.47 8.65 -6.29
C HIS A 88 0.68 7.81 -5.71
N LYS A 89 0.41 7.07 -4.63
CA LYS A 89 1.38 6.18 -3.96
C LYS A 89 0.89 4.75 -4.02
N LEU A 90 1.64 3.84 -4.65
CA LEU A 90 1.31 2.41 -4.53
C LEU A 90 1.44 1.96 -3.08
N PRO A 91 0.63 0.98 -2.65
CA PRO A 91 0.67 0.46 -1.30
C PRO A 91 2.02 -0.18 -0.99
N GLN A 92 2.37 -0.17 0.29
CA GLN A 92 3.45 -1.02 0.80
C GLN A 92 2.98 -2.48 0.79
N ILE A 93 3.93 -3.41 0.81
CA ILE A 93 3.61 -4.84 0.89
C ILE A 93 2.91 -5.13 2.22
N GLY A 94 1.85 -5.93 2.19
CA GLY A 94 1.10 -6.30 3.39
C GLY A 94 0.19 -5.20 3.94
N MET A 95 0.35 -3.96 3.47
CA MET A 95 -0.49 -2.82 3.88
C MET A 95 -1.76 -2.71 3.04
N GLN A 96 -2.76 -2.04 3.62
CA GLN A 96 -4.04 -1.81 2.98
C GLN A 96 -3.87 -0.87 1.78
N GLY A 97 -4.24 -1.36 0.59
CA GLY A 97 -4.32 -0.55 -0.63
C GLY A 97 -5.73 -0.03 -0.85
N ILE A 98 -6.25 -0.22 -2.06
CA ILE A 98 -7.63 0.14 -2.41
C ILE A 98 -8.58 -0.86 -1.74
N LEU A 99 -9.68 -0.36 -1.19
CA LEU A 99 -10.78 -1.17 -0.70
C LEU A 99 -12.07 -0.74 -1.39
N LEU A 100 -12.78 -1.70 -1.97
CA LEU A 100 -14.04 -1.50 -2.66
C LEU A 100 -15.05 -2.55 -2.19
N GLY A 101 -16.28 -2.15 -1.94
CA GLY A 101 -17.33 -3.12 -1.69
C GLY A 101 -18.58 -2.53 -1.09
N GLU A 102 -19.59 -3.37 -1.00
CA GLU A 102 -20.83 -3.04 -0.31
C GLU A 102 -20.58 -2.89 1.20
N MET A 103 -21.22 -1.90 1.84
CA MET A 103 -20.94 -1.60 3.25
C MET A 103 -21.41 -2.72 4.18
N SER A 104 -22.50 -3.39 3.83
CA SER A 104 -23.07 -4.53 4.56
C SER A 104 -22.37 -5.86 4.26
N SER A 105 -21.45 -5.91 3.29
CA SER A 105 -20.74 -7.14 2.95
C SER A 105 -19.59 -7.40 3.90
N ASP A 106 -19.52 -8.63 4.41
CA ASP A 106 -18.40 -9.13 5.21
C ASP A 106 -17.12 -9.30 4.37
N THR A 107 -17.27 -9.51 3.06
CA THR A 107 -16.16 -9.61 2.12
C THR A 107 -16.10 -8.39 1.22
N LYS A 108 -14.97 -7.68 1.21
CA LYS A 108 -14.71 -6.55 0.33
C LYS A 108 -13.53 -6.89 -0.59
N LEU A 109 -13.49 -6.23 -1.73
CA LEU A 109 -12.38 -6.34 -2.67
C LEU A 109 -11.23 -5.45 -2.18
N HIS A 110 -10.12 -6.06 -1.85
CA HIS A 110 -8.88 -5.38 -1.46
C HIS A 110 -7.88 -5.50 -2.59
N ILE A 111 -7.34 -4.37 -3.06
CA ILE A 111 -6.28 -4.35 -4.08
C ILE A 111 -5.02 -3.78 -3.42
N GLY A 112 -4.02 -4.63 -3.21
CA GLY A 112 -2.81 -4.33 -2.45
C GLY A 112 -1.54 -4.79 -3.15
N ALA A 113 -0.41 -4.74 -2.45
CA ALA A 113 0.87 -5.27 -2.92
C ALA A 113 1.30 -6.47 -2.08
N ALA A 114 1.87 -7.49 -2.73
CA ALA A 114 2.47 -8.65 -2.06
C ALA A 114 3.75 -9.10 -2.76
N ALA A 115 4.71 -9.58 -1.96
CA ALA A 115 5.94 -10.18 -2.44
C ALA A 115 5.78 -11.68 -2.65
N TYR A 116 6.42 -12.19 -3.70
CA TYR A 116 6.49 -13.60 -4.03
C TYR A 116 7.93 -13.99 -4.33
N GLN A 117 8.36 -15.13 -3.82
CA GLN A 117 9.66 -15.72 -4.13
C GLN A 117 9.47 -16.87 -5.10
N ASN A 118 10.35 -16.97 -6.10
CA ASN A 118 10.45 -18.16 -6.93
C ASN A 118 11.15 -19.28 -6.13
N LYS A 119 10.51 -20.44 -6.01
CA LYS A 119 11.12 -21.66 -5.46
C LYS A 119 11.05 -22.76 -6.49
N ASN A 120 12.16 -23.45 -6.71
CA ASN A 120 12.17 -24.69 -7.47
C ASN A 120 11.56 -25.78 -6.61
N ASP A 121 10.61 -26.52 -7.15
CA ASP A 121 10.19 -27.78 -6.55
C ASP A 121 11.18 -28.90 -6.88
N ASP A 122 10.99 -30.06 -6.23
CA ASP A 122 11.85 -31.23 -6.37
C ASP A 122 11.85 -31.81 -7.81
N GLU A 123 10.90 -31.39 -8.65
CA GLU A 123 10.76 -31.77 -10.07
C GLU A 123 11.33 -30.71 -11.03
N GLY A 124 11.88 -29.61 -10.50
CA GLY A 124 12.48 -28.52 -11.27
C GLY A 124 11.48 -27.51 -11.85
N ALA A 125 10.20 -27.58 -11.47
CA ALA A 125 9.21 -26.56 -11.81
C ALA A 125 9.29 -25.38 -10.82
N ILE A 126 9.13 -24.17 -11.38
CA ILE A 126 9.22 -22.93 -10.60
C ILE A 126 7.85 -22.60 -10.01
N ARG A 127 7.75 -22.62 -8.68
CA ARG A 127 6.56 -22.19 -7.94
C ARG A 127 6.80 -20.85 -7.26
N LYS A 128 5.86 -19.92 -7.46
CA LYS A 128 5.83 -18.64 -6.73
C LYS A 128 5.14 -18.83 -5.38
N VAL A 129 5.86 -18.54 -4.29
CA VAL A 129 5.37 -18.63 -2.92
C VAL A 129 5.27 -17.23 -2.34
N ARG A 130 4.10 -16.90 -1.75
CA ARG A 130 3.92 -15.59 -1.07
C ARG A 130 4.91 -15.51 0.08
N VAL A 131 5.63 -14.39 0.14
CA VAL A 131 6.54 -14.07 1.23
C VAL A 131 5.75 -13.34 2.31
N SER A 132 5.83 -13.80 3.55
CA SER A 132 5.22 -13.09 4.68
C SER A 132 6.06 -11.90 5.13
N ASP A 133 5.46 -10.98 5.89
CA ASP A 133 6.18 -9.81 6.42
C ASP A 133 7.36 -10.23 7.30
N VAL A 134 7.22 -11.28 8.10
CA VAL A 134 8.30 -11.85 8.92
C VAL A 134 9.46 -12.36 8.05
N GLN A 135 9.18 -13.02 6.93
CA GLN A 135 10.22 -13.49 6.01
C GLN A 135 10.93 -12.31 5.33
N LEU A 136 10.19 -11.24 4.99
CA LEU A 136 10.78 -10.01 4.47
C LEU A 136 11.72 -9.35 5.47
N GLU A 137 11.36 -9.32 6.76
CA GLU A 137 12.23 -8.81 7.84
C GLU A 137 13.50 -9.64 8.03
N ILE A 138 13.40 -10.98 7.92
CA ILE A 138 14.57 -11.87 8.00
C ILE A 138 15.52 -11.58 6.84
N PHE A 139 15.00 -11.46 5.61
CA PHE A 139 15.82 -11.14 4.44
C PHE A 139 16.57 -9.81 4.59
N ASP A 140 15.96 -8.80 5.23
CA ASP A 140 16.60 -7.50 5.49
C ASP A 140 17.74 -7.59 6.52
N ASN A 141 17.63 -8.47 7.52
CA ASN A 141 18.60 -8.57 8.59
C ASN A 141 19.85 -9.40 8.23
N PHE A 142 19.75 -10.27 7.22
CA PHE A 142 20.81 -11.23 6.87
C PHE A 142 21.48 -10.98 5.50
N ASP A 143 21.18 -9.86 4.82
CA ASP A 143 21.72 -9.52 3.48
C ASP A 143 21.57 -10.68 2.48
N GLU A 144 20.43 -11.38 2.55
CA GLU A 144 20.14 -12.50 1.64
C GLU A 144 19.87 -11.99 0.22
N ASP A 145 20.15 -12.83 -0.79
CA ASP A 145 19.91 -12.51 -2.19
C ASP A 145 18.41 -12.36 -2.48
N LEU A 146 18.01 -11.13 -2.81
CA LEU A 146 16.62 -10.74 -3.06
C LEU A 146 16.27 -10.77 -4.55
N SER A 147 17.19 -11.19 -5.41
CA SER A 147 16.99 -11.22 -6.86
C SER A 147 15.81 -12.11 -7.28
N ASP A 148 15.47 -13.11 -6.46
CA ASP A 148 14.34 -14.03 -6.69
C ASP A 148 12.98 -13.53 -6.14
N ILE A 149 12.94 -12.34 -5.54
CA ILE A 149 11.71 -11.74 -5.01
C ILE A 149 11.09 -10.80 -6.05
N GLU A 150 9.83 -11.06 -6.37
CA GLU A 150 9.01 -10.22 -7.23
C GLU A 150 7.82 -9.63 -6.47
N VAL A 151 7.50 -8.37 -6.72
CA VAL A 151 6.33 -7.70 -6.13
C VAL A 151 5.18 -7.70 -7.13
N PHE A 152 3.99 -8.07 -6.67
CA PHE A 152 2.77 -8.08 -7.46
C PHE A 152 1.72 -7.18 -6.84
N LEU A 153 0.94 -6.54 -7.71
CA LEU A 153 -0.38 -6.09 -7.34
C LEU A 153 -1.29 -7.32 -7.22
N ILE A 154 -2.03 -7.40 -6.14
CA ILE A 154 -2.93 -8.52 -5.83
C ILE A 154 -4.33 -8.02 -5.54
N ALA A 155 -5.33 -8.86 -5.84
CA ALA A 155 -6.70 -8.70 -5.38
C ALA A 155 -7.01 -9.78 -4.34
N GLU A 156 -7.57 -9.38 -3.20
CA GLU A 156 -8.03 -10.25 -2.13
C GLU A 156 -9.52 -10.02 -1.87
N GLU A 157 -10.28 -11.09 -1.77
CA GLU A 157 -11.71 -11.07 -1.44
C GLU A 157 -12.04 -12.32 -0.62
N GLY A 158 -12.29 -12.14 0.68
CA GLY A 158 -12.31 -13.25 1.63
C GLY A 158 -10.99 -14.02 1.62
N ASP A 159 -11.04 -15.34 1.51
CA ASP A 159 -9.84 -16.20 1.49
C ASP A 159 -9.18 -16.32 0.10
N ARG A 160 -9.72 -15.62 -0.91
CA ARG A 160 -9.24 -15.72 -2.29
C ARG A 160 -8.23 -14.62 -2.56
N THR A 161 -6.99 -14.99 -2.83
CA THR A 161 -5.96 -14.08 -3.36
C THR A 161 -5.70 -14.37 -4.84
N ARG A 162 -5.71 -13.33 -5.67
CA ARG A 162 -5.34 -13.39 -7.09
C ARG A 162 -4.23 -12.39 -7.38
N ARG A 163 -3.24 -12.83 -8.15
CA ARG A 163 -2.20 -11.94 -8.68
C ARG A 163 -2.74 -11.23 -9.92
N LEU A 164 -2.51 -9.93 -10.00
CA LEU A 164 -3.00 -9.09 -11.08
C LEU A 164 -1.86 -8.78 -12.05
N LEU A 165 -0.93 -7.94 -11.60
CA LEU A 165 0.16 -7.40 -12.43
C LEU A 165 1.45 -7.40 -11.61
N ARG A 166 2.58 -7.65 -12.27
CA ARG A 166 3.88 -7.45 -11.63
C ARG A 166 4.14 -5.96 -11.50
N LEU A 167 4.61 -5.53 -10.33
CA LEU A 167 5.09 -4.17 -10.11
C LEU A 167 6.60 -4.17 -10.31
N ASP A 168 7.07 -3.56 -11.40
CA ASP A 168 8.50 -3.36 -11.63
C ASP A 168 9.00 -2.28 -10.65
N ARG A 169 9.25 -2.72 -9.43
CA ARG A 169 9.82 -1.92 -8.35
C ARG A 169 11.14 -2.55 -7.92
N ASP A 170 12.13 -1.70 -7.66
CA ASP A 170 13.24 -2.11 -6.82
C ASP A 170 12.64 -2.46 -5.45
N VAL A 171 12.79 -3.71 -5.02
CA VAL A 171 12.25 -4.21 -3.74
C VAL A 171 12.68 -3.29 -2.59
N ARG A 172 13.87 -2.67 -2.68
CA ARG A 172 14.39 -1.69 -1.72
C ARG A 172 13.60 -0.38 -1.66
N SER A 173 12.94 0.02 -2.75
CA SER A 173 12.13 1.25 -2.83
C SER A 173 10.73 1.11 -2.22
N VAL A 174 10.24 -0.13 -2.08
CA VAL A 174 8.95 -0.45 -1.41
C VAL A 174 9.08 -0.46 0.11
N ARG A 175 10.31 -0.67 0.61
CA ARG A 175 10.64 -0.90 2.03
C ARG A 175 10.77 0.36 2.88
N ARG A 176 10.88 1.56 2.28
CA ARG A 176 11.02 2.80 3.07
C ARG A 176 9.66 3.22 3.62
N VAL A 177 9.35 2.78 4.85
CA VAL A 177 9.07 3.62 6.04
C VAL A 177 8.56 2.70 7.16
N HIS A 178 9.46 2.34 8.09
CA HIS A 178 9.36 2.58 9.54
C HIS A 178 10.74 2.36 10.21
N PRO A 179 11.41 3.41 10.70
CA PRO A 179 12.41 3.28 11.75
C PRO A 179 11.75 3.65 13.07
N THR A 180 11.12 2.74 13.80
CA THR A 180 10.90 2.97 15.22
C THR A 180 10.68 1.68 16.02
N PHE A 181 11.51 1.54 17.05
CA PHE A 181 11.42 0.61 18.19
C PHE A 181 11.84 -0.86 18.01
N VAL A 182 13.15 -1.08 17.96
CA VAL A 182 13.83 -1.90 19.01
C VAL A 182 15.10 -1.15 19.45
N ALA A 183 14.91 -0.07 20.20
CA ALA A 183 15.93 0.42 21.12
C ALA A 183 15.49 0.02 22.53
N LEU A 184 15.60 -1.27 22.85
CA LEU A 184 15.58 -1.74 24.23
C LEU A 184 16.71 -2.75 24.44
N THR A 185 17.78 -2.21 25.02
CA THR A 185 18.64 -2.84 26.03
C THR A 185 19.45 -4.07 25.62
N LEU A 186 20.54 -3.84 24.89
CA LEU A 186 21.79 -4.47 25.27
C LEU A 186 22.31 -3.75 26.52
N ASN A 187 22.03 -4.33 27.70
CA ASN A 187 22.76 -4.01 28.92
C ASN A 187 24.20 -4.51 28.77
N PRO A 188 25.23 -3.67 28.90
CA PRO A 188 26.42 -4.06 29.60
C PRO A 188 26.22 -3.72 31.09
N SER A 189 26.36 -4.72 31.95
CA SER A 189 26.39 -4.56 33.40
C SER A 189 27.35 -3.43 33.83
N PRO A 190 27.01 -2.66 34.89
CA PRO A 190 27.94 -1.68 35.44
C PRO A 190 28.99 -2.41 36.28
N ALA A 191 30.26 -2.25 35.91
CA ALA A 191 31.38 -2.58 36.78
C ALA A 191 31.44 -1.55 37.92
N LEU A 192 31.66 -2.08 39.12
CA LEU A 192 31.85 -1.40 40.39
C LEU A 192 32.96 -0.35 40.36
N GLY A 193 32.77 0.75 41.09
CA GLY A 193 33.85 1.62 41.54
C GLY A 193 33.39 3.04 41.86
N GLU A 194 33.27 3.34 43.16
CA GLU A 194 33.75 4.57 43.85
C GLU A 194 33.32 5.94 43.25
N ASP A 195 32.68 6.90 43.93
CA ASP A 195 32.65 7.26 45.35
C ASP A 195 31.40 8.09 45.65
N PHE A 196 30.85 7.84 46.83
CA PHE A 196 29.82 8.65 47.48
C PHE A 196 30.47 9.90 48.08
N ASN A 197 29.97 11.11 47.77
CA ASN A 197 30.22 12.30 48.58
C ASN A 197 28.97 13.20 48.64
N PRO A 198 28.22 13.23 49.75
CA PRO A 198 27.07 14.12 49.92
C PRO A 198 27.39 15.27 50.90
N ALA A 199 27.11 16.52 50.48
CA ALA A 199 26.60 17.63 51.31
C ALA A 199 26.75 18.99 50.59
N PRO A 200 26.00 20.06 50.97
CA PRO A 200 24.57 20.11 51.20
C PRO A 200 23.88 21.29 50.45
N LEU A 201 22.55 21.28 50.50
CA LEU A 201 21.59 22.25 49.94
C LEU A 201 21.78 23.70 50.42
N LEU A 202 21.41 24.69 49.59
CA LEU A 202 20.30 25.63 49.81
C LEU A 202 20.22 26.73 48.70
N PRO A 203 19.09 27.47 48.57
CA PRO A 203 18.36 27.71 47.32
C PRO A 203 18.42 29.17 46.85
N PHE A 204 17.96 29.50 45.64
CA PHE A 204 17.34 30.81 45.39
C PHE A 204 16.43 30.80 44.14
N TRP A 205 15.28 31.47 44.30
CA TRP A 205 14.21 31.84 43.36
C TRP A 205 14.78 32.68 42.18
N GLU A 206 14.12 33.06 41.08
CA GLU A 206 12.72 33.33 40.74
C GLU A 206 12.63 33.63 39.21
N LYS A 207 11.48 33.34 38.58
CA LYS A 207 10.81 34.05 37.47
C LYS A 207 11.57 34.59 36.24
N GLY A 208 10.91 34.42 35.07
CA GLY A 208 10.56 35.59 34.24
C GLY A 208 10.50 35.36 32.73
N LEU A 209 9.26 35.39 32.21
CA LEU A 209 8.79 35.83 30.88
C LEU A 209 9.33 35.14 29.61
#